data_AF-A0A2S8UIP3-F1
#
_entry.id   AF-A0A2S8UIP3-F1
#
_cell.length_a   1.000
_cell.length_b   1.000
_cell.length_c   1.000
_cell.angle_alpha   90.00
_cell.angle_beta   90.00
_cell.angle_gamma   90.00
#
_symmetry.space_group_name_H-M   'P 1'
#
loop_
_entity.id
_entity.type
_entity.pdbx_description
1 polymer ?
#
loop_
_entity_poly.entity_id
_entity_poly.type
_entity_poly.pdbx_seq_one_letter_code
_entity_poly.pdbx_strand_id
1 'polypeptide(L)'
;MQLMKFNNTGHLTESFSEEGQDLLKDAELFSVGTHRGKAYTSKDLHALASSFNKEDMIPIQLDHSESAKDTVGLLESVKVVGEKLMGTVRIIEDSIKQRVQKGLAKKVSISFYTDQKGNPSRIREVSLVAFPQLKGAQLFSEQEQPLKYSPQEVYKAFSLAMDAKAQEEKSFEEEYKQYVASLGIK
;
A
#
# COMPACT_ATOMS: atom_id res chain seq x y z
N MET A 1 13.87 -7.03 -0.23
CA MET A 1 13.50 -7.16 -1.66
C MET A 1 12.05 -7.64 -1.68
N GLN A 2 11.10 -6.88 -2.22
CA GLN A 2 9.68 -7.22 -2.12
C GLN A 2 9.34 -8.27 -3.17
N LEU A 3 9.01 -9.49 -2.74
CA LEU A 3 8.64 -10.60 -3.62
C LEU A 3 7.15 -10.49 -3.94
N MET A 4 6.84 -10.24 -5.21
CA MET A 4 5.48 -10.27 -5.75
C MET A 4 5.20 -11.68 -6.27
N LYS A 5 4.08 -12.29 -5.88
CA LYS A 5 3.58 -13.53 -6.52
C LYS A 5 2.34 -13.22 -7.34
N PHE A 6 2.22 -13.93 -8.46
CA PHE A 6 1.07 -13.87 -9.36
C PHE A 6 0.46 -15.27 -9.45
N ASN A 7 -0.86 -15.38 -9.57
CA ASN A 7 -1.52 -16.66 -9.88
C ASN A 7 -1.45 -16.99 -11.38
N ASN A 8 -1.97 -18.16 -11.73
CA ASN A 8 -2.07 -18.67 -13.10
C ASN A 8 -2.96 -17.82 -14.02
N THR A 9 -3.70 -16.85 -13.48
CA THR A 9 -4.48 -15.86 -14.25
C THR A 9 -3.81 -14.48 -14.30
N GLY A 10 -2.57 -14.36 -13.80
CA GLY A 10 -1.77 -13.14 -13.81
C GLY A 10 -2.24 -12.06 -12.84
N HIS A 11 -3.12 -12.39 -11.90
CA HIS A 11 -3.46 -11.50 -10.80
C HIS A 11 -2.36 -11.58 -9.75
N LEU A 12 -1.93 -10.41 -9.24
CA LEU A 12 -1.12 -10.31 -8.03
C LEU A 12 -1.83 -11.04 -6.91
N THR A 13 -1.24 -12.15 -6.47
CA THR A 13 -1.84 -12.96 -5.41
C THR A 13 -1.50 -12.43 -4.03
N GLU A 14 -0.37 -11.76 -3.85
CA GLU A 14 0.02 -11.17 -2.56
C GLU A 14 1.31 -10.35 -2.72
N SER A 15 1.34 -9.15 -2.16
CA SER A 15 2.58 -8.50 -1.72
C SER A 15 2.96 -9.12 -0.38
N PHE A 16 3.86 -10.11 -0.41
CA PHE A 16 4.37 -10.74 0.81
C PHE A 16 5.28 -9.75 1.53
N SER A 17 4.87 -9.32 2.72
CA SER A 17 5.83 -9.16 3.82
C SER A 17 6.22 -10.57 4.27
N GLU A 18 7.51 -10.88 4.35
CA GLU A 18 7.99 -12.14 4.91
C GLU A 18 7.43 -12.33 6.34
N GLU A 19 7.25 -13.57 6.80
CA GLU A 19 6.88 -13.82 8.21
C GLU A 19 7.83 -13.04 9.13
N GLY A 20 7.27 -12.24 10.04
CA GLY A 20 8.02 -11.35 10.93
C GLY A 20 8.22 -9.91 10.43
N GLN A 21 7.80 -9.55 9.21
CA GLN A 21 7.80 -8.16 8.75
C GLN A 21 6.44 -7.48 9.03
N ASP A 22 6.49 -6.19 9.36
CA ASP A 22 5.30 -5.36 9.54
C ASP A 22 4.59 -5.13 8.20
N LEU A 23 3.26 -5.04 8.24
CA LEU A 23 2.44 -4.74 7.06
C LEU A 23 2.18 -3.23 6.98
N LEU A 24 2.70 -2.60 5.93
CA LEU A 24 2.39 -1.20 5.61
C LEU A 24 1.20 -1.12 4.65
N LYS A 25 0.20 -0.31 4.98
CA LYS A 25 -0.93 0.00 4.09
C LYS A 25 -1.28 1.47 4.13
N ASP A 26 -1.49 2.05 2.95
CA ASP A 26 -2.08 3.37 2.86
C ASP A 26 -3.57 3.33 3.19
N ALA A 27 -4.10 4.40 3.75
CA ALA A 27 -5.47 4.51 4.21
C ALA A 27 -6.02 5.92 3.98
N GLU A 28 -7.28 6.01 3.58
CA GLU A 28 -8.06 7.23 3.69
C GLU A 28 -8.54 7.32 5.14
N LEU A 29 -7.95 8.23 5.92
CA LEU A 29 -8.26 8.39 7.33
C LEU A 29 -9.47 9.30 7.54
N PHE A 30 -9.57 10.36 6.74
CA PHE A 30 -10.63 11.36 6.84
C PHE A 30 -10.80 12.13 5.53
N SER A 31 -11.92 12.85 5.39
CA SER A 31 -12.18 13.72 4.25
C SER A 31 -12.99 14.94 4.65
N VAL A 32 -12.93 15.99 3.83
CA VAL A 32 -13.78 17.19 4.02
C VAL A 32 -15.26 16.84 3.90
N GLY A 33 -16.12 17.74 4.39
CA GLY A 33 -17.57 17.58 4.34
C GLY A 33 -18.21 17.65 5.72
N THR A 34 -19.50 17.32 5.78
CA THR A 34 -20.26 17.37 7.04
C THR A 34 -20.32 15.99 7.67
N HIS A 35 -19.64 15.81 8.81
CA HIS A 35 -19.59 14.56 9.55
C HIS A 35 -20.18 14.78 10.94
N ARG A 36 -21.17 13.97 11.30
CA ARG A 36 -21.90 14.08 12.60
C ARG A 36 -22.41 15.50 12.90
N GLY A 37 -22.90 16.19 11.86
CA GLY A 37 -23.45 17.54 11.98
C GLY A 37 -22.41 18.66 12.05
N LYS A 38 -21.11 18.35 11.99
CA LYS A 38 -20.03 19.35 11.93
C LYS A 38 -19.41 19.39 10.54
N ALA A 39 -19.22 20.60 10.02
CA ALA A 39 -18.46 20.83 8.79
C ALA A 39 -16.96 20.75 9.04
N TYR A 40 -16.26 20.00 8.19
CA TYR A 40 -14.81 19.88 8.15
C TYR A 40 -14.29 20.35 6.80
N THR A 41 -13.20 21.07 6.83
CA THR A 41 -12.60 21.77 5.69
C THR A 41 -11.19 21.28 5.42
N SER A 42 -10.63 21.66 4.27
CA SER A 42 -9.23 21.37 3.95
C SER A 42 -8.25 21.91 5.01
N LYS A 43 -8.57 23.06 5.62
CA LYS A 43 -7.78 23.63 6.73
C LYS A 43 -7.70 22.67 7.92
N ASP A 44 -8.78 21.99 8.26
CA ASP A 44 -8.81 21.01 9.35
C ASP A 44 -7.92 19.80 9.04
N LEU A 45 -7.93 19.33 7.79
CA LEU A 45 -7.05 18.25 7.35
C LEU A 45 -5.57 18.67 7.43
N HIS A 46 -5.26 19.89 6.99
CA HIS A 46 -3.90 20.41 7.08
C HIS A 46 -3.44 20.61 8.52
N ALA A 47 -4.33 21.00 9.44
CA ALA A 47 -4.01 21.08 10.87
C ALA A 47 -3.60 19.70 11.43
N LEU A 48 -4.36 18.64 11.09
CA LEU A 48 -4.03 17.27 11.49
C LEU A 48 -2.73 16.75 10.88
N ALA A 49 -2.49 17.03 9.59
CA ALA A 49 -1.28 16.58 8.91
C ALA A 49 -0.03 17.33 9.42
N SER A 50 -0.13 18.63 9.66
CA SER A 50 1.01 19.44 10.13
C SER A 50 1.36 19.22 11.60
N SER A 51 0.42 18.75 12.42
CA SER A 51 0.67 18.40 13.81
C SER A 51 1.15 16.95 14.01
N PHE A 52 1.16 16.15 12.95
CA PHE A 52 1.63 14.77 13.04
C PHE A 52 3.14 14.71 13.27
N ASN A 53 3.55 13.99 14.31
CA ASN A 53 4.93 13.62 14.57
C ASN A 53 5.00 12.10 14.80
N LYS A 54 5.87 11.42 14.04
CA LYS A 54 6.05 9.98 14.11
C LYS A 54 6.49 9.50 15.51
N GLU A 55 7.28 10.31 16.21
CA GLU A 55 7.79 9.99 17.54
C GLU A 55 6.70 9.95 18.62
N ASP A 56 5.51 10.47 18.30
CA ASP A 56 4.35 10.39 19.19
C ASP A 56 3.76 8.97 19.27
N MET A 57 4.19 8.05 18.39
CA MET A 57 3.75 6.66 18.36
C MET A 57 2.22 6.52 18.37
N ILE A 58 1.54 7.25 17.47
CA ILE A 58 0.08 7.23 17.38
C ILE A 58 -0.39 5.79 17.09
N PRO A 59 -1.21 5.18 17.97
CA PRO A 59 -1.54 3.76 17.90
C PRO A 59 -2.56 3.47 16.80
N ILE A 60 -2.43 2.27 16.22
CA ILE A 60 -3.50 1.61 15.47
C ILE A 60 -4.24 0.68 16.42
N GLN A 61 -5.54 0.91 16.63
CA GLN A 61 -6.34 0.18 17.62
C GLN A 61 -7.41 -0.71 16.97
N LEU A 62 -7.96 -1.65 17.73
CA LEU A 62 -9.20 -2.35 17.36
C LEU A 62 -10.39 -1.65 17.99
N ASP A 63 -11.35 -1.24 17.17
CA ASP A 63 -12.67 -0.72 17.58
C ASP A 63 -12.64 0.38 18.66
N HIS A 64 -11.70 1.34 18.54
CA HIS A 64 -11.51 2.44 19.49
C HIS A 64 -11.21 1.98 20.94
N SER A 65 -10.73 0.75 21.12
CA SER A 65 -10.39 0.24 22.45
C SER A 65 -9.28 1.06 23.10
N GLU A 66 -9.48 1.45 24.35
CA GLU A 66 -8.45 2.14 25.15
C GLU A 66 -7.43 1.16 25.78
N SER A 67 -7.60 -0.15 25.58
CA SER A 67 -6.71 -1.19 26.08
C SER A 67 -5.43 -1.27 25.24
N ALA A 68 -4.28 -1.29 25.92
CA ALA A 68 -2.99 -1.54 25.27
C ALA A 68 -2.94 -2.88 24.52
N LYS A 69 -3.73 -3.88 24.96
CA LYS A 69 -3.80 -5.20 24.30
C LYS A 69 -4.41 -5.17 22.91
N ASP A 70 -5.21 -4.13 22.63
CA ASP A 70 -5.91 -3.97 21.37
C ASP A 70 -5.16 -3.00 20.44
N THR A 71 -3.92 -2.66 20.77
CA THR A 71 -3.02 -1.89 19.91
C THR A 71 -2.27 -2.84 18.99
N VAL A 72 -2.50 -2.71 17.69
CA VAL A 72 -2.09 -3.69 16.67
C VAL A 72 -1.04 -3.15 15.72
N GLY A 73 -0.66 -1.88 15.90
CA GLY A 73 0.24 -1.17 15.00
C GLY A 73 0.43 0.29 15.37
N LEU A 74 1.09 1.02 14.47
CA LEU A 74 1.38 2.44 14.58
C LEU A 74 1.09 3.19 13.28
N LEU A 75 0.74 4.46 13.37
CA LEU A 75 0.60 5.35 12.22
C LEU A 75 1.98 5.88 11.80
N GLU A 76 2.40 5.61 10.57
CA GLU A 76 3.75 5.92 10.08
C GLU A 76 3.87 7.28 9.42
N SER A 77 2.84 7.68 8.68
CA SER A 77 2.85 8.94 7.95
C SER A 77 1.43 9.47 7.76
N VAL A 78 1.33 10.78 7.58
CA VAL A 78 0.07 11.48 7.30
C VAL A 78 0.33 12.58 6.28
N LYS A 79 -0.56 12.72 5.30
CA LYS A 79 -0.50 13.78 4.28
C LYS A 79 -1.89 14.13 3.78
N VAL A 80 -2.04 15.35 3.28
CA VAL A 80 -3.26 15.78 2.59
C VAL A 80 -3.10 15.53 1.09
N VAL A 81 -4.08 14.87 0.48
CA VAL A 81 -4.17 14.67 -0.98
C VAL A 81 -5.56 15.07 -1.44
N GLY A 82 -5.64 16.20 -2.15
CA GLY A 82 -6.92 16.80 -2.52
C GLY A 82 -7.76 17.12 -1.28
N GLU A 83 -8.95 16.55 -1.20
CA GLU A 83 -9.90 16.74 -0.10
C GLU A 83 -9.86 15.63 0.97
N LYS A 84 -8.75 14.87 1.01
CA LYS A 84 -8.59 13.69 1.86
C LYS A 84 -7.34 13.77 2.72
N LEU A 85 -7.48 13.31 3.96
CA LEU A 85 -6.37 13.02 4.86
C LEU A 85 -5.98 11.56 4.65
N MET A 86 -4.79 11.37 4.10
CA MET A 86 -4.20 10.08 3.83
C MET A 86 -3.20 9.75 4.92
N GLY A 87 -3.05 8.47 5.26
CA GLY A 87 -1.97 8.03 6.11
C GLY A 87 -1.51 6.61 5.79
N THR A 88 -0.32 6.26 6.28
CA THR A 88 0.22 4.91 6.15
C THR A 88 0.15 4.24 7.51
N VAL A 89 -0.59 3.14 7.62
CA VAL A 89 -0.67 2.31 8.83
C VAL A 89 0.37 1.21 8.78
N ARG A 90 1.09 1.01 9.88
CA ARG A 90 2.01 -0.12 10.09
C ARG A 90 1.38 -1.09 11.07
N ILE A 91 0.92 -2.22 10.56
CA ILE A 91 0.32 -3.29 11.35
C ILE A 91 1.43 -4.27 11.73
N ILE A 92 1.58 -4.47 13.03
CA ILE A 92 2.63 -5.31 13.62
C ILE A 92 2.05 -6.69 13.93
N GLU A 93 0.82 -6.75 14.45
CA GLU A 93 0.20 -7.98 14.91
C GLU A 93 -0.17 -8.94 13.77
N ASP A 94 0.36 -10.16 13.79
CA ASP A 94 0.18 -11.17 12.75
C ASP A 94 -1.28 -11.54 12.49
N SER A 95 -2.08 -11.67 13.56
CA SER A 95 -3.50 -12.02 13.46
C SER A 95 -4.26 -10.98 12.62
N ILE A 96 -3.89 -9.71 12.76
CA ILE A 96 -4.50 -8.60 12.04
C ILE A 96 -3.96 -8.48 10.63
N LYS A 97 -2.65 -8.70 10.42
CA LYS A 97 -2.05 -8.74 9.07
C LYS A 97 -2.80 -9.71 8.17
N GLN A 98 -3.08 -10.93 8.66
CA GLN A 98 -3.85 -11.92 7.90
C GLN A 98 -5.27 -11.47 7.58
N ARG A 99 -5.95 -10.82 8.53
CA ARG A 99 -7.32 -10.30 8.32
C ARG A 99 -7.35 -9.16 7.31
N VAL A 100 -6.35 -8.28 7.32
CA VAL A 100 -6.20 -7.18 6.37
C VAL A 100 -5.92 -7.71 4.98
N GLN A 101 -4.99 -8.67 4.84
CA GLN A 101 -4.68 -9.33 3.56
C GLN A 101 -5.91 -10.03 2.95
N LYS A 102 -6.72 -10.70 3.78
CA LYS A 102 -7.98 -11.32 3.36
C LYS A 102 -9.12 -10.33 3.12
N GLY A 103 -8.89 -9.02 3.28
CA GLY A 103 -9.91 -7.97 3.14
C GLY A 103 -10.99 -7.98 4.23
N LEU A 104 -10.79 -8.73 5.31
CA LEU A 104 -11.70 -8.87 6.46
C LEU A 104 -11.58 -7.70 7.44
N ALA A 105 -10.42 -7.02 7.45
CA ALA A 105 -10.16 -5.82 8.25
C ALA A 105 -9.65 -4.70 7.32
N LYS A 106 -10.57 -3.94 6.74
CA LYS A 106 -10.22 -2.91 5.73
C LYS A 106 -10.72 -1.51 6.06
N LYS A 107 -11.66 -1.35 6.97
CA LYS A 107 -12.25 -0.04 7.26
C LYS A 107 -11.52 0.59 8.45
N VAL A 108 -11.31 1.89 8.38
CA VAL A 108 -10.63 2.64 9.43
C VAL A 108 -11.53 3.75 9.98
N SER A 109 -11.24 4.18 11.20
CA SER A 109 -11.87 5.33 11.84
C SER A 109 -10.78 6.12 12.55
N ILE A 110 -10.73 7.42 12.33
CA ILE A 110 -9.75 8.30 12.99
C ILE A 110 -10.39 8.96 14.22
N SER A 111 -9.60 9.10 15.28
CA SER A 111 -9.92 9.98 16.41
C SER A 111 -8.84 11.03 16.56
N PHE A 112 -9.24 12.23 16.97
CA PHE A 112 -8.37 13.37 17.13
C PHE A 112 -8.81 14.24 18.31
N TYR A 113 -7.84 14.92 18.90
CA TYR A 113 -8.10 16.00 19.84
C TYR A 113 -8.64 17.22 19.10
N THR A 114 -9.35 18.05 19.84
CA THR A 114 -9.89 19.31 19.32
C THR A 114 -9.39 20.50 20.11
N ASP A 115 -9.31 21.66 19.46
CA ASP A 115 -9.08 22.94 20.14
C ASP A 115 -10.34 23.38 20.93
N GLN A 116 -10.25 24.54 21.60
CA GLN A 116 -11.37 25.12 22.36
C GLN A 116 -12.60 25.46 21.49
N LYS A 117 -12.42 25.60 20.17
CA LYS A 117 -13.49 25.84 19.20
C LYS A 117 -14.02 24.52 18.60
N GLY A 118 -13.53 23.38 19.09
CA GLY A 118 -13.88 22.04 18.65
C GLY A 118 -13.22 21.63 17.33
N ASN A 119 -12.28 22.39 16.78
CA ASN A 119 -11.62 22.06 15.50
C ASN A 119 -10.52 21.02 15.71
N PRO A 120 -10.31 20.10 14.77
CA PRO A 120 -9.25 19.10 14.86
C PRO A 120 -7.88 19.74 15.07
N SER A 121 -7.13 19.24 16.05
CA SER A 121 -5.80 19.78 16.39
C SER A 121 -4.69 18.74 16.24
N ARG A 122 -4.92 17.51 16.70
CA ARG A 122 -3.92 16.43 16.67
C ARG A 122 -4.57 15.06 16.62
N ILE A 123 -3.99 14.16 15.83
CA ILE A 123 -4.46 12.77 15.73
C ILE A 123 -4.19 12.06 17.06
N ARG A 124 -5.22 11.37 17.58
CA ARG A 124 -5.15 10.59 18.83
C ARG A 124 -4.87 9.12 18.52
N GLU A 125 -5.61 8.54 17.58
CA GLU A 125 -5.48 7.14 17.17
C GLU A 125 -6.15 6.93 15.80
N VAL A 126 -5.83 5.79 15.18
CA VAL A 126 -6.58 5.25 14.04
C VAL A 126 -7.03 3.84 14.37
N SER A 127 -8.31 3.54 14.22
CA SER A 127 -8.87 2.24 14.57
C SER A 127 -9.27 1.44 13.35
N LEU A 128 -8.99 0.13 13.37
CA LEU A 128 -9.64 -0.84 12.48
C LEU A 128 -11.03 -1.13 13.03
N VAL A 129 -12.05 -0.90 12.21
CA VAL A 129 -13.47 -0.99 12.60
C VAL A 129 -14.27 -1.80 11.60
N ALA A 130 -15.38 -2.39 12.02
CA ALA A 130 -16.33 -3.03 11.09
C ALA A 130 -17.28 -1.99 10.43
N PHE A 131 -17.62 -0.93 11.17
CA PHE A 131 -18.62 0.06 10.80
C PHE A 131 -18.08 1.49 11.05
N PRO A 132 -17.27 2.04 10.12
CA PRO A 132 -16.76 3.40 10.26
C PRO A 132 -17.90 4.41 10.13
N GLN A 133 -17.78 5.52 10.85
CA GLN A 133 -18.71 6.65 10.71
C GLN A 133 -18.57 7.30 9.32
N LEU A 134 -17.33 7.44 8.85
CA LEU A 134 -17.04 7.91 7.51
C LEU A 134 -17.00 6.73 6.55
N LYS A 135 -18.01 6.62 5.66
CA LYS A 135 -18.14 5.48 4.74
C LYS A 135 -16.92 5.28 3.81
N GLY A 136 -16.18 6.34 3.50
CA GLY A 136 -14.98 6.30 2.68
C GLY A 136 -13.69 5.97 3.43
N ALA A 137 -13.71 5.93 4.77
CA ALA A 137 -12.52 5.70 5.56
C ALA A 137 -12.13 4.21 5.55
N GLN A 138 -11.12 3.88 4.76
CA GLN A 138 -10.64 2.52 4.58
C GLN A 138 -9.16 2.47 4.21
N LEU A 139 -8.53 1.34 4.52
CA LEU A 139 -7.28 0.92 3.92
C LEU A 139 -7.46 0.82 2.42
N PHE A 140 -6.49 1.33 1.66
CA PHE A 140 -6.40 1.04 0.25
C PHE A 140 -6.04 -0.43 0.10
N SER A 141 -6.95 -1.19 -0.51
CA SER A 141 -6.51 -2.33 -1.29
C SER A 141 -5.76 -1.77 -2.48
N GLU A 142 -4.72 -2.45 -2.95
CA GLU A 142 -4.34 -2.32 -4.36
C GLU A 142 -5.63 -2.59 -5.13
N GLN A 143 -6.25 -1.54 -5.67
CA GLN A 143 -7.31 -1.73 -6.63
C GLN A 143 -6.66 -2.53 -7.73
N GLU A 144 -7.27 -3.66 -8.12
CA GLU A 144 -6.93 -4.35 -9.34
C GLU A 144 -6.91 -3.29 -10.44
N GLN A 145 -5.72 -2.80 -10.80
CA GLN A 145 -5.62 -2.07 -12.05
C GLN A 145 -6.05 -3.10 -13.08
N PRO A 146 -7.05 -2.80 -13.94
CA PRO A 146 -7.37 -3.72 -15.01
C PRO A 146 -6.07 -4.00 -15.74
N LEU A 147 -5.67 -5.27 -15.75
CA LEU A 147 -4.43 -5.71 -16.38
C LEU A 147 -4.47 -5.17 -17.81
N LYS A 148 -3.55 -4.25 -18.12
CA LYS A 148 -3.47 -3.64 -19.46
C LYS A 148 -3.20 -4.70 -20.53
N TYR A 149 -2.63 -5.83 -20.13
CA TYR A 149 -2.29 -6.97 -20.96
C TYR A 149 -2.68 -8.27 -20.25
N SER A 150 -3.21 -9.22 -21.00
CA SER A 150 -3.49 -10.58 -20.53
C SER A 150 -2.20 -11.37 -20.27
N PRO A 151 -2.24 -12.40 -19.41
CA PRO A 151 -1.10 -13.29 -19.17
C PRO A 151 -0.55 -13.92 -20.46
N GLN A 152 -1.44 -14.18 -21.42
CA GLN A 152 -1.09 -14.78 -22.72
C GLN A 152 -0.29 -13.81 -23.58
N GLU A 153 -0.66 -12.52 -23.57
CA GLU A 153 0.07 -11.48 -24.29
C GLU A 153 1.46 -11.23 -23.68
N VAL A 154 1.56 -11.24 -22.35
CA VAL A 154 2.84 -11.13 -21.65
C VAL A 154 3.73 -12.33 -21.94
N TYR A 155 3.20 -13.55 -21.87
CA TYR A 155 3.95 -14.77 -22.18
C TYR A 155 4.44 -14.77 -23.63
N LYS A 156 3.59 -14.39 -24.58
CA LYS A 156 3.95 -14.32 -26.00
C LYS A 156 5.05 -13.29 -26.25
N ALA A 157 4.95 -12.10 -25.67
CA ALA A 157 5.97 -11.06 -25.81
C ALA A 157 7.31 -11.47 -25.18
N PHE A 158 7.26 -12.12 -24.02
CA PHE A 158 8.45 -12.64 -23.35
C PHE A 158 9.14 -13.74 -24.18
N SER A 159 8.38 -14.71 -24.69
CA SER A 159 8.92 -15.77 -25.55
C SER A 159 9.56 -15.20 -26.82
N LEU A 160 8.89 -14.24 -27.48
CA LEU A 160 9.46 -13.58 -28.66
C LEU A 160 10.77 -12.85 -28.35
N ALA A 161 10.85 -12.17 -27.21
CA ALA A 161 12.08 -11.49 -26.80
C ALA A 161 13.22 -12.47 -26.48
N MET A 162 12.91 -13.60 -25.83
CA MET A 162 13.88 -14.66 -25.54
C MET A 162 14.38 -15.33 -26.82
N ASP A 163 13.48 -15.63 -27.77
CA ASP A 163 13.83 -16.22 -29.05
C ASP A 163 14.70 -15.26 -29.90
N ALA A 164 14.37 -13.97 -29.92
CA ALA A 164 15.16 -12.95 -30.60
C ALA A 164 16.57 -12.84 -30.01
N LYS A 165 16.68 -12.83 -28.68
CA LYS A 165 17.98 -12.79 -28.00
C LYS A 165 18.82 -14.03 -28.30
N ALA A 166 18.20 -15.22 -28.33
CA ALA A 166 18.88 -16.46 -28.67
C ALA A 166 19.35 -16.49 -30.13
N GLN A 167 18.61 -15.86 -31.06
CA GLN A 167 19.04 -15.71 -32.45
C GLN A 167 20.20 -14.72 -32.58
N GLU A 168 20.15 -13.61 -31.85
CA GLU A 168 21.22 -12.61 -31.82
C GLU A 168 22.53 -13.21 -31.30
N GLU A 169 22.48 -13.96 -30.19
CA GLU A 169 23.63 -14.69 -29.64
C GLU A 169 24.22 -15.69 -30.64
N LYS A 170 23.38 -16.46 -31.35
CA LYS A 170 23.84 -17.39 -32.40
C LYS A 170 24.49 -16.66 -33.57
N SER A 171 23.89 -15.57 -34.02
CA SER A 171 24.42 -14.78 -35.14
C SER A 171 25.79 -14.17 -34.79
N PHE A 172 25.95 -13.71 -33.55
CA PHE A 172 27.21 -13.20 -33.02
C PHE A 172 28.26 -14.31 -32.92
N GLU A 173 27.91 -15.51 -32.45
CA GLU A 173 28.83 -16.65 -32.41
C GLU A 173 29.31 -17.08 -33.80
N GLU A 174 28.42 -17.06 -34.79
CA GLU A 174 28.76 -17.38 -36.18
C GLU A 174 29.69 -16.33 -36.79
N GLU A 175 29.39 -15.06 -36.60
CA GLU A 175 30.25 -13.95 -37.05
C GLU A 175 31.63 -14.01 -36.38
N TYR A 176 31.67 -14.27 -35.07
CA TYR A 176 32.92 -14.44 -34.33
C TYR A 176 33.74 -15.62 -34.83
N LYS A 177 33.11 -16.77 -35.14
CA LYS A 177 33.80 -17.93 -35.75
C LYS A 177 34.38 -17.59 -37.11
N GLN A 178 33.65 -16.86 -37.95
CA GLN A 178 34.18 -16.42 -39.25
C GLN A 178 35.34 -15.45 -39.10
N TYR A 179 35.25 -14.51 -38.15
CA TYR A 179 36.34 -13.59 -37.84
C TYR A 179 37.61 -14.31 -37.37
N VAL A 180 37.49 -15.25 -36.43
CA VAL A 180 38.64 -16.06 -35.96
C VAL A 180 39.25 -16.87 -37.11
N ALA A 181 38.43 -17.50 -37.96
CA ALA A 181 38.91 -18.23 -39.14
C ALA A 181 39.64 -17.30 -40.14
N SER A 182 39.17 -16.07 -40.31
CA SER A 182 39.79 -15.06 -41.19
C SER A 182 41.16 -14.59 -40.70
N LEU A 183 41.40 -14.64 -39.39
CA LEU A 183 42.69 -14.28 -38.79
C LEU A 183 43.73 -15.41 -38.86
N GLY A 184 43.35 -16.61 -39.33
CA GLY A 184 44.27 -17.74 -39.49
C GLY A 184 44.80 -18.32 -38.18
N ILE A 185 44.17 -18.00 -37.04
CA ILE A 185 44.53 -18.53 -35.72
C ILE A 185 43.89 -19.91 -35.58
N LYS A 186 44.73 -20.96 -35.55
CA LYS A 186 44.32 -22.34 -35.26
C LYS A 186 44.25 -22.61 -33.76
#